data_AF-A0A965Y9M8-F1
#
_entry.id   AF-A0A965Y9M8-F1
#
_cell.length_a   1.000
_cell.length_b   1.000
_cell.length_c   1.000
_cell.angle_alpha   90.00
_cell.angle_beta   90.00
_cell.angle_gamma   90.00
#
_symmetry.space_group_name_H-M   'P 1'
#
loop_
_entity.id
_entity.type
_entity.pdbx_description
1 polymer ?
#
loop_
_entity_poly.entity_id
_entity_poly.type
_entity_poly.pdbx_seq_one_letter_code
_entity_poly.pdbx_strand_id
1 'polypeptide(L)'
;MVDLRAIVDTLVEIGFMQVILPFILVYAVTYAILQKSKIFSYDSGSSEPGHVKNVNAIIAFVFGVFVVASITTVNAIESLIVGISLVLIFILV
;
A
#
# COMPACT_ATOMS: atom_id res chain seq x y z
N MET A 1 6.49 -30.27 17.38
CA MET A 1 6.51 -30.32 15.91
C MET A 1 5.77 -29.08 15.46
N VAL A 2 6.40 -28.17 14.72
CA VAL A 2 5.75 -26.90 14.36
C VAL A 2 4.75 -27.19 13.24
N ASP A 3 3.46 -27.10 13.56
CA ASP A 3 2.38 -27.28 12.59
C ASP A 3 2.24 -26.06 11.69
N LEU A 4 1.92 -26.28 10.40
CA LEU A 4 1.72 -25.21 9.41
C LEU A 4 0.69 -24.17 9.90
N ARG A 5 -0.33 -24.62 10.63
CA ARG A 5 -1.35 -23.75 11.23
C ARG A 5 -0.75 -22.75 12.22
N ALA A 6 0.18 -23.19 13.07
CA ALA A 6 0.85 -22.31 14.03
C ALA A 6 1.69 -21.23 13.34
N ILE A 7 2.34 -21.57 12.21
CA ILE A 7 3.10 -20.61 11.41
C ILE A 7 2.17 -19.56 10.78
N VAL A 8 1.04 -20.01 10.21
CA VAL A 8 0.05 -19.11 9.62
C VAL A 8 -0.56 -18.19 10.66
N ASP A 9 -0.94 -18.72 11.83
CA ASP A 9 -1.50 -17.93 12.93
C ASP A 9 -0.49 -16.88 13.41
N THR A 10 0.79 -17.25 13.53
CA THR A 10 1.87 -16.30 13.85
C THR A 10 1.99 -15.21 12.78
N LEU A 11 1.90 -15.56 11.49
CA LEU A 11 1.94 -14.59 10.39
C LEU A 11 0.76 -13.61 10.43
N VAL A 12 -0.43 -14.10 10.79
CA VAL A 12 -1.62 -13.26 10.94
C VAL A 12 -1.47 -12.32 12.13
N GLU A 13 -0.97 -12.80 13.27
CA GLU A 13 -0.76 -12.00 14.48
C GLU A 13 0.27 -10.88 14.30
N ILE A 14 1.35 -11.12 13.56
CA ILE A 14 2.34 -10.08 13.24
C ILE A 14 1.83 -9.04 12.23
N GLY A 15 0.58 -9.18 11.75
CA GLY A 15 -0.04 -8.24 10.83
C GLY A 15 0.41 -8.41 9.38
N PHE A 16 0.92 -9.58 8.97
CA PHE A 16 1.38 -9.84 7.60
C PHE A 16 0.30 -9.52 6.56
N MET A 17 -0.93 -9.95 6.81
CA MET A 17 -2.08 -9.71 5.94
C MET A 17 -2.51 -8.24 5.91
N GLN A 18 -2.35 -7.52 7.02
CA GLN A 18 -2.80 -6.13 7.15
C GLN A 18 -1.75 -5.13 6.65
N VAL A 19 -0.48 -5.51 6.63
CA VAL A 19 0.65 -4.60 6.33
C VAL A 19 1.40 -5.05 5.07
N ILE A 20 1.91 -6.28 5.06
CA ILE A 20 2.81 -6.74 3.99
C ILE A 20 2.05 -7.00 2.69
N LEU A 21 0.89 -7.64 2.76
CA LEU A 21 0.09 -7.90 1.57
C LEU A 21 -0.32 -6.61 0.81
N PRO A 22 -0.94 -5.60 1.45
CA PRO A 22 -1.26 -4.35 0.77
C PRO A 22 0.00 -3.59 0.32
N PHE A 23 1.09 -3.63 1.09
CA PHE A 23 2.37 -3.03 0.68
C PHE A 23 2.87 -3.60 -0.65
N ILE A 24 2.95 -4.93 -0.76
CA ILE A 24 3.45 -5.60 -1.97
C ILE A 24 2.57 -5.23 -3.17
N LEU A 25 1.25 -5.19 -2.98
CA LEU A 25 0.31 -4.86 -4.04
C LEU A 25 0.50 -3.42 -4.54
N VAL A 26 0.56 -2.44 -3.63
CA VAL A 26 0.78 -1.03 -3.98
C VAL A 26 2.15 -0.83 -4.62
N TYR A 27 3.19 -1.47 -4.07
CA TYR A 27 4.54 -1.41 -4.63
C TYR A 27 4.56 -1.92 -6.06
N ALA A 28 4.03 -3.13 -6.30
CA ALA A 28 4.06 -3.77 -7.62
C ALA A 28 3.26 -2.95 -8.66
N VAL A 29 2.06 -2.49 -8.30
CA VAL A 29 1.22 -1.68 -9.18
C VAL A 29 1.87 -0.34 -9.49
N THR A 30 2.35 0.38 -8.47
CA THR A 30 3.01 1.68 -8.64
C THR A 30 4.28 1.54 -9.49
N TYR A 31 5.12 0.54 -9.19
CA TYR A 31 6.33 0.27 -9.96
C TYR A 31 6.02 -0.03 -11.43
N ALA A 32 5.02 -0.87 -11.70
CA ALA A 32 4.59 -1.20 -13.05
C ALA A 32 4.07 0.02 -13.82
N ILE A 33 3.29 0.90 -13.15
CA ILE A 33 2.79 2.15 -13.73
C ILE A 33 3.95 3.09 -14.07
N LEU A 34 4.92 3.27 -13.16
CA LEU A 34 6.10 4.12 -13.39
C LEU A 34 6.97 3.58 -14.52
N GLN A 35 7.09 2.26 -14.65
CA GLN A 35 7.83 1.63 -15.73
C GLN A 35 7.11 1.79 -17.08
N LYS A 36 5.78 1.63 -17.12
CA LYS A 36 4.99 1.77 -18.36
C LYS A 36 4.89 3.22 -18.83
N SER A 37 4.75 4.16 -17.90
CA SER A 37 4.61 5.59 -18.20
C SER A 37 5.90 6.25 -18.66
N LYS A 38 7.06 5.63 -18.41
CA LYS A 38 8.39 6.17 -18.76
C LYS A 38 8.62 7.61 -18.25
N ILE A 39 7.94 8.02 -17.16
CA ILE A 39 8.05 9.37 -16.58
C ILE A 39 9.48 9.78 -16.29
N PHE A 40 10.31 8.83 -15.83
CA PHE A 40 11.72 9.06 -15.49
C PHE A 40 12.70 8.56 -16.56
N SER A 41 12.20 8.15 -17.73
CA SER A 41 13.08 7.78 -18.84
C SER A 41 13.59 9.04 -19.52
N TYR A 42 14.91 9.24 -19.52
CA TYR A 42 15.52 10.32 -20.28
C TYR A 42 15.43 10.04 -21.77
N ASP A 43 14.90 11.02 -22.51
CA ASP A 43 14.98 11.04 -23.96
C ASP A 43 16.44 11.35 -24.36
N SER A 44 17.02 10.55 -25.25
CA SER A 44 18.33 10.80 -25.88
C SER A 44 19.60 10.62 -25.02
N GLY A 45 20.30 9.50 -25.23
CA GLY A 45 21.77 9.49 -25.38
C GLY A 45 22.67 9.38 -24.14
N SER A 46 22.21 9.66 -22.91
CA SER A 46 23.08 9.49 -21.74
C SER A 46 22.29 9.31 -20.45
N SER A 47 22.09 8.06 -20.06
CA SER A 47 21.85 7.64 -18.68
C SER A 47 21.82 6.13 -18.64
N GLU A 48 22.64 5.53 -17.79
CA GLU A 48 22.67 4.08 -17.63
C GLU A 48 21.27 3.55 -17.29
N PRO A 49 20.77 2.53 -17.99
CA PRO A 49 19.44 1.97 -17.75
C PRO A 49 19.21 1.46 -16.32
N GLY A 50 20.27 1.34 -15.50
CA GLY A 50 20.18 1.05 -14.08
C GLY A 50 19.63 2.21 -13.23
N HIS A 51 19.91 3.48 -13.56
CA HIS A 51 19.55 4.62 -12.70
C HIS A 51 18.03 4.85 -12.66
N VAL A 52 17.34 4.71 -13.80
CA VAL A 52 15.89 4.88 -13.92
C VAL A 52 15.12 3.79 -13.17
N LYS A 53 15.58 2.53 -13.24
CA LYS A 53 14.95 1.41 -12.50
C LYS A 53 15.05 1.61 -10.99
N ASN A 54 16.19 2.11 -10.51
CA ASN A 54 16.40 2.38 -9.09
C ASN A 54 15.47 3.48 -8.57
N VAL A 55 15.27 4.56 -9.35
CA VAL A 55 14.34 5.63 -8.98
C VAL A 55 12.90 5.13 -8.92
N ASN A 56 12.44 4.37 -9.93
CA ASN A 56 11.09 3.80 -9.93
C ASN A 56 10.84 2.89 -8.71
N ALA A 57 11.83 2.07 -8.34
CA ALA A 57 11.75 1.19 -7.18
C ALA A 57 11.66 1.98 -5.87
N ILE A 58 12.47 3.02 -5.69
CA ILE A 58 12.44 3.88 -4.50
C ILE A 58 11.09 4.59 -4.38
N ILE A 59 10.58 5.16 -5.47
CA ILE A 59 9.29 5.85 -5.44
C ILE A 59 8.17 4.86 -5.11
N ALA A 60 8.12 3.71 -5.79
CA ALA A 60 7.12 2.68 -5.49
C ALA A 60 7.19 2.18 -4.04
N PHE A 61 8.39 2.08 -3.47
CA PHE A 61 8.60 1.73 -2.07
C PHE A 61 8.02 2.79 -1.13
N VAL A 62 8.33 4.07 -1.36
CA VAL A 62 7.81 5.19 -0.55
C VAL A 62 6.28 5.25 -0.62
N PHE A 63 5.69 5.07 -1.80
CA PHE A 63 4.23 4.99 -1.96
C PHE A 63 3.64 3.79 -1.23
N GLY A 64 4.26 2.61 -1.32
CA GLY A 64 3.84 1.43 -0.56
C GLY A 64 3.81 1.69 0.95
N VAL A 65 4.85 2.30 1.50
CA VAL A 65 4.90 2.65 2.92
C VAL A 65 3.84 3.69 3.29
N PHE A 66 3.63 4.72 2.47
CA PHE A 66 2.60 5.73 2.73
C PHE A 66 1.20 5.16 2.77
N VAL A 67 0.86 4.24 1.88
CA VAL A 67 -0.47 3.60 1.88
C VAL A 67 -0.65 2.81 3.18
N VAL A 68 0.33 1.99 3.56
CA VAL A 68 0.29 1.23 4.81
C VAL A 68 0.11 2.14 6.03
N ALA A 69 0.89 3.23 6.11
CA ALA A 69 0.79 4.17 7.22
C ALA A 69 -0.59 4.84 7.30
N SER A 70 -1.21 5.09 6.14
CA SER A 70 -2.52 5.74 6.04
C SER A 70 -3.68 4.85 6.45
N ILE A 71 -3.53 3.51 6.46
CA ILE A 71 -4.60 2.55 6.81
C ILE A 71 -5.25 2.91 8.15
N THR A 72 -4.44 3.22 9.17
CA THR A 72 -4.94 3.58 10.50
C THR A 72 -5.80 4.84 10.48
N THR A 73 -5.40 5.84 9.69
CA THR A 73 -6.13 7.11 9.56
C THR A 73 -7.42 6.92 8.77
N VAL A 74 -7.38 6.13 7.70
CA VAL A 74 -8.57 5.80 6.90
C VAL A 74 -9.60 5.06 7.76
N ASN A 75 -9.17 4.06 8.55
CA ASN A 75 -10.07 3.32 9.45
C ASN A 75 -10.71 4.23 10.51
N ALA A 76 -9.96 5.20 11.04
CA ALA A 76 -10.49 6.18 11.97
C ALA A 76 -11.57 7.06 11.32
N ILE A 77 -11.35 7.51 10.09
CA ILE A 77 -12.33 8.29 9.32
C ILE A 77 -13.57 7.44 9.02
N GLU A 78 -13.42 6.19 8.61
CA GLU A 78 -14.53 5.27 8.36
C GLU A 78 -15.41 5.10 9.60
N SER A 79 -14.80 4.89 10.77
CA SER A 79 -15.54 4.77 12.03
C SER A 79 -16.35 6.03 12.35
N LEU A 80 -15.78 7.22 12.11
CA LEU A 80 -16.47 8.49 12.30
C LEU A 80 -17.64 8.67 11.33
N ILE A 81 -17.45 8.35 10.04
CA ILE A 81 -18.50 8.46 9.01
C ILE A 81 -19.68 7.55 9.34
N VAL A 82 -19.42 6.31 9.79
CA VAL A 82 -20.47 5.38 10.20
C VAL A 82 -21.25 5.94 11.40
N GLY A 83 -20.55 6.49 12.40
CA GLY A 83 -21.19 7.12 13.56
C GLY A 83 -22.08 8.31 13.18
N ILE A 84 -21.60 9.21 12.33
CA ILE A 84 -22.39 10.36 11.84
C ILE A 84 -23.60 9.87 11.04
N SER A 85 -23.43 8.85 10.21
CA SER A 85 -24.50 8.28 9.38
C SER A 85 -25.62 7.68 10.25
N LEU A 86 -25.28 6.97 11.32
CA LEU A 86 -26.26 6.44 12.28
C LEU A 86 -27.03 7.56 13.00
N VAL A 87 -26.33 8.62 13.43
CA VAL A 87 -26.97 9.79 14.06
C VAL A 87 -27.93 10.46 13.10
N LEU A 88 -27.54 10.63 11.83
CA LEU A 88 -28.41 11.21 10.80
C LEU A 88 -29.67 10.36 10.56
N ILE A 89 -29.55 9.03 10.48
CA ILE A 89 -30.70 8.14 10.34
C ILE A 89 -31.64 8.27 11.54
N PHE A 90 -31.10 8.32 12.75
CA PHE A 90 -31.89 8.44 13.97
C PHE A 90 -32.65 9.77 14.07
N ILE A 91 -32.10 10.87 13.54
CA ILE A 91 -32.77 12.18 13.54
C ILE A 91 -33.84 12.26 12.45
N LEU A 92 -33.66 11.57 11.33
CA LEU A 92 -34.52 11.67 10.15
C LEU A 92 -35.74 10.73 10.21
N VAL A 93 -35.65 9.62 10.95
CA VAL A 93 -36.72 8.65 11.22
C VAL A 93 -37.50 9.04 12.46
#